data_AF-B4PLF9-F1
#
_entry.id   AF-B4PLF9-F1
#
_cell.length_a   1.000
_cell.length_b   1.000
_cell.length_c   1.000
_cell.angle_alpha   90.00
_cell.angle_beta   90.00
_cell.angle_gamma   90.00
#
_symmetry.space_group_name_H-M   'P 1'
#
loop_
_entity.id
_entity.type
_entity.pdbx_description
1 polymer ?
#
loop_
_entity_poly.entity_id
_entity_poly.type
_entity_poly.pdbx_seq_one_letter_code
_entity_poly.pdbx_strand_id
1 'polypeptide(L)'
;MSTYVAVALCAISGVSCFIIGALVQQHLSFRKIKSVMVTDPYVYQCRRQIFSSLAMFGRSSEKLTTSAETGHSISGELEPGNSRGFSEGQDPGSVSTFDHFVLWGRTTAQKAISYMTLSVAQNGHPQEKLEHVAGIMKYGFPGMDDIHVYKNFVLSYDRRNRIAHWVCEHVRDECLMSRDQRTLNKPNAYIADTAIPATFSANMRDFKNTDWVGGHMASPQNYKCDSVKFLEAYKFSNIVPINRGLKNHIWFRLENYVREMALEYGSVHVYTGPMFMPQRITFRNWSVRYHVMGMNTVAVPTHFFKIIIREDRFNSELPIMEGYVVPNTYVDKDMDLRSFLSDIRDIEHFAGLKFCDGQQRDQLDLPVRAPSMSDLQND
;
A
#
# COMPACT_ATOMS: atom_id res chain seq x y z
N MET A 1 40.87 48.90 16.67
CA MET A 1 40.19 47.59 16.71
C MET A 1 38.70 47.81 16.39
N SER A 2 38.38 48.30 15.19
CA SER A 2 38.32 47.66 13.87
C SER A 2 36.98 46.96 13.67
N THR A 3 36.08 47.70 13.03
CA THR A 3 34.75 47.30 12.52
C THR A 3 34.74 45.93 11.84
N TYR A 4 35.86 45.50 11.27
CA TYR A 4 36.07 44.16 10.73
C TYR A 4 35.86 43.03 11.73
N VAL A 5 36.25 43.20 13.00
CA VAL A 5 36.03 42.19 14.05
C VAL A 5 34.55 42.07 14.39
N ALA A 6 33.83 43.19 14.42
CA ALA A 6 32.39 43.21 14.67
C ALA A 6 31.61 42.56 13.52
N VAL A 7 31.97 42.85 12.26
CA VAL A 7 31.35 42.23 11.09
C VAL A 7 31.61 40.72 11.03
N ALA A 8 32.83 40.28 11.35
CA ALA A 8 33.17 38.86 11.40
C ALA A 8 32.39 38.10 12.49
N LEU A 9 32.25 38.68 13.68
CA LEU A 9 31.45 38.10 14.77
C LEU A 9 29.96 38.01 14.42
N CYS A 10 29.41 39.02 13.74
CA CYS A 10 28.03 38.99 13.24
C CYS A 10 27.83 37.94 12.13
N ALA A 11 28.82 37.73 11.26
CA ALA A 11 28.74 36.69 10.23
C ALA A 11 28.78 35.28 10.86
N ILE A 12 29.68 35.05 11.83
CA ILE A 12 29.80 33.77 12.53
C ILE A 12 28.53 33.48 13.34
N SER A 13 27.97 34.47 14.03
CA SER A 13 26.72 34.29 14.79
C SER A 13 25.54 34.03 13.86
N GLY A 14 25.45 34.73 12.72
CA GLY A 14 24.44 34.49 11.69
C GLY A 14 24.49 33.08 11.10
N VAL A 15 25.68 32.59 10.74
CA VAL A 15 25.87 31.23 10.23
C VAL A 15 25.55 30.19 11.30
N SER A 16 25.98 30.43 12.54
CA SER A 16 25.69 29.52 13.67
C SER A 16 24.18 29.41 13.93
N CYS A 17 23.47 30.54 13.96
CA CYS A 17 22.01 30.56 14.10
C CYS A 17 21.30 29.88 12.93
N PHE A 18 21.80 30.05 11.70
CA PHE A 18 21.25 29.37 10.53
C PHE A 18 21.43 27.85 10.61
N ILE A 19 22.62 27.37 11.00
CA ILE A 19 22.89 25.93 11.19
C ILE A 19 22.02 25.36 12.31
N ILE A 20 21.90 26.05 13.44
CA ILE A 20 21.02 25.64 14.54
C ILE A 20 19.56 25.58 14.06
N GLY A 21 19.10 26.58 13.32
CA GLY A 21 17.76 26.59 12.72
C GLY A 21 17.52 25.41 11.77
N ALA A 22 18.48 25.11 10.90
CA ALA A 22 18.42 23.96 9.99
C ALA A 22 18.37 22.63 10.75
N LEU A 23 19.17 22.46 11.80
CA LEU A 23 19.18 21.27 12.65
C LEU A 23 17.86 21.10 13.40
N VAL A 24 17.28 22.18 13.91
CA VAL A 24 15.97 22.16 14.58
C VAL A 24 14.86 21.80 13.58
N GLN A 25 14.87 22.39 12.39
CA GLN A 25 13.89 22.08 11.34
C GLN A 25 14.00 20.63 10.86
N GLN A 26 15.21 20.10 10.70
CA GLN A 26 15.45 18.69 10.42
C GLN A 26 14.94 17.79 11.55
N HIS A 27 15.22 18.13 12.81
CA HIS A 27 14.78 17.36 13.98
C HIS A 27 13.25 17.31 14.11
N LEU A 28 12.57 18.44 13.91
CA LEU A 28 11.11 18.54 13.90
C LEU A 28 10.51 17.72 12.75
N SER A 29 11.12 17.79 11.57
CA SER A 29 10.70 17.01 10.40
C SER A 29 10.83 15.51 10.67
N PHE A 30 11.95 15.09 11.27
CA PHE A 30 12.18 13.70 11.67
C PHE A 30 11.14 13.21 12.69
N ARG A 31 10.81 14.02 13.72
CA ARG A 31 9.79 13.66 14.71
C ARG A 31 8.40 13.52 14.10
N LYS A 32 8.02 14.45 13.21
CA LYS A 32 6.74 14.40 12.49
C LYS A 32 6.64 13.14 11.63
N ILE A 33 7.71 12.81 10.92
CA ILE A 33 7.79 11.59 10.11
C ILE A 33 7.75 10.33 10.99
N LYS A 34 8.49 10.29 12.11
CA LYS A 34 8.44 9.17 13.05
C LYS A 34 7.03 8.95 13.62
N SER A 35 6.32 10.03 13.91
CA SER A 35 4.91 9.96 14.32
C SER A 35 4.02 9.36 13.23
N VAL A 36 4.24 9.74 11.97
CA VAL A 36 3.53 9.18 10.80
C VAL A 36 3.91 7.71 10.58
N MET A 37 5.16 7.31 10.79
CA MET A 37 5.62 5.92 10.66
C MET A 37 5.01 4.98 11.68
N VAL A 38 4.74 5.46 12.91
CA VAL A 38 4.08 4.66 13.95
C VAL A 38 2.57 4.53 13.66
N THR A 39 2.01 5.46 12.88
CA THR A 39 0.58 5.45 12.52
C THR A 39 0.28 4.81 11.16
N ASP A 40 1.28 4.66 10.29
CA ASP A 40 1.14 4.11 8.94
C ASP A 40 2.21 3.01 8.64
N PRO A 41 1.81 1.72 8.62
CA PRO A 41 2.70 0.59 8.34
C PRO A 41 3.32 0.61 6.93
N TYR A 42 2.64 1.20 5.95
CA TYR A 42 3.04 1.21 4.55
C TYR A 42 4.17 2.23 4.30
N VAL A 43 4.10 3.38 4.99
CA VAL A 43 5.16 4.41 4.99
C VAL A 43 6.43 3.89 5.65
N TYR A 44 6.31 3.07 6.70
CA TYR A 44 7.44 2.45 7.38
C TYR A 44 8.23 1.54 6.41
N GLN A 45 7.57 0.62 5.71
CA GLN A 45 8.24 -0.37 4.87
C GLN A 45 8.91 0.24 3.63
N CYS A 46 8.24 1.21 2.97
CA CYS A 46 8.77 1.87 1.77
C CYS A 46 9.96 2.81 2.04
N ARG A 47 10.07 3.37 3.25
CA ARG A 47 11.04 4.46 3.53
C ARG A 47 12.05 4.16 4.66
N ARG A 48 11.99 2.99 5.30
CA ARG A 48 12.92 2.56 6.37
C ARG A 48 14.39 2.71 5.99
N GLN A 49 14.75 2.41 4.75
CA GLN A 49 16.14 2.45 4.28
C GLN A 49 16.65 3.88 4.09
N ILE A 50 15.82 4.78 3.57
CA ILE A 50 16.13 6.21 3.34
C ILE A 50 16.43 6.92 4.67
N PHE A 51 15.71 6.58 5.74
CA PHE A 51 15.89 7.22 7.03
C PHE A 51 17.06 6.65 7.85
N SER A 52 17.46 5.40 7.62
CA SER A 52 18.70 4.86 8.17
C SER A 52 19.94 5.63 7.70
N SER A 53 19.89 6.17 6.48
CA SER A 53 20.94 7.03 5.91
C SER A 53 20.83 8.51 6.29
N LEU A 54 19.70 8.98 6.81
CA LEU A 54 19.46 10.38 7.20
C LEU A 54 19.63 10.63 8.71
N ALA A 55 19.92 9.58 9.49
CA ALA A 55 20.22 9.70 10.91
C ALA A 55 21.62 10.33 11.10
N MET A 56 21.67 11.63 11.41
CA MET A 56 22.93 12.35 11.69
C MET A 56 23.71 11.76 12.88
N PHE A 57 23.01 11.20 13.86
CA PHE A 57 23.61 10.59 15.05
C PHE A 57 22.75 9.41 15.51
N GLY A 58 23.37 8.23 15.62
CA GLY A 58 22.81 7.11 16.37
C GLY A 58 22.38 5.89 15.56
N ARG A 59 23.36 5.07 15.17
CA ARG A 59 23.31 3.65 15.49
C ARG A 59 24.70 3.23 15.95
N SER A 60 24.83 3.02 17.25
CA SER A 60 25.93 2.23 17.81
C SER A 60 25.95 0.92 17.04
N SER A 61 27.15 0.56 16.56
CA SER A 61 27.43 -0.77 16.05
C SER A 61 27.20 -1.77 17.18
N GLU A 62 25.98 -2.31 17.27
CA GLU A 62 25.77 -3.56 18.00
C GLU A 62 26.51 -4.64 17.21
N LYS A 63 27.74 -4.88 17.65
CA LYS A 63 28.49 -6.09 17.32
C LYS A 63 27.57 -7.28 17.53
N LEU A 64 27.38 -8.03 16.46
CA LEU A 64 26.96 -9.42 16.49
C LEU A 64 28.04 -10.21 17.24
N THR A 65 28.01 -10.18 18.58
CA THR A 65 28.67 -11.17 19.43
C THR A 65 27.64 -12.24 19.75
N THR A 66 27.47 -13.20 18.85
CA THR A 66 27.02 -14.53 19.22
C THR A 66 28.26 -15.32 19.62
N SER A 67 28.46 -15.41 20.93
CA SER A 67 29.26 -16.43 21.59
C SER A 67 28.70 -17.81 21.28
N ALA A 68 29.49 -18.63 20.58
CA ALA A 68 29.41 -20.08 20.66
C ALA A 68 30.86 -20.61 20.65
N GLU A 69 31.39 -20.82 21.85
CA GLU A 69 32.51 -21.73 22.06
C GLU A 69 32.03 -23.15 21.77
N THR A 70 32.72 -23.87 20.88
CA THR A 70 33.29 -25.19 21.19
C THR A 70 34.19 -25.62 20.03
N GLY A 71 35.26 -26.33 20.38
CA GLY A 71 36.51 -26.39 19.62
C GLY A 71 36.47 -27.23 18.35
N HIS A 72 37.42 -26.95 17.46
CA HIS A 72 38.48 -27.90 17.18
C HIS A 72 39.69 -27.22 16.53
N SER A 73 40.85 -27.60 17.04
CA SER A 73 42.20 -27.43 16.52
C SER A 73 42.34 -27.68 15.02
N ILE A 74 43.21 -26.91 14.34
CA ILE A 74 44.39 -27.41 13.60
C ILE A 74 45.25 -26.23 13.10
N SER A 75 46.55 -26.47 13.22
CA SER A 75 47.76 -25.71 12.91
C SER A 75 47.92 -25.14 11.50
N GLY A 76 48.68 -24.04 11.39
CA GLY A 76 49.32 -23.57 10.16
C GLY A 76 50.22 -22.35 10.41
N GLU A 77 51.53 -22.55 10.30
CA GLU A 77 52.64 -21.64 10.63
C GLU A 77 52.96 -20.56 9.56
N LEU A 78 53.89 -19.66 9.94
CA LEU A 78 54.78 -18.77 9.15
C LEU A 78 54.17 -17.44 8.63
N GLU A 79 54.76 -16.24 8.75
CA GLU A 79 56.03 -15.67 9.26
C GLU A 79 55.82 -14.12 9.39
N PRO A 80 56.64 -13.37 10.16
CA PRO A 80 56.41 -11.95 10.47
C PRO A 80 57.28 -10.99 9.61
N GLY A 81 56.63 -10.01 8.96
CA GLY A 81 57.30 -8.92 8.23
C GLY A 81 57.31 -7.62 9.02
N ASN A 82 58.46 -7.31 9.61
CA ASN A 82 58.78 -6.10 10.36
C ASN A 82 59.18 -4.94 9.42
N SER A 83 58.62 -3.74 9.59
CA SER A 83 59.34 -2.48 9.29
C SER A 83 58.73 -1.30 10.02
N ARG A 84 59.42 -0.84 11.07
CA ARG A 84 59.34 0.51 11.61
C ARG A 84 59.86 1.50 10.56
N GLY A 85 59.10 2.56 10.30
CA GLY A 85 59.57 3.80 9.68
C GLY A 85 58.95 4.98 10.42
N PHE A 86 59.78 5.75 11.11
CA PHE A 86 59.42 6.97 11.83
C PHE A 86 60.17 8.11 11.14
N SER A 87 59.47 9.02 10.44
CA SER A 87 59.90 10.37 10.03
C SER A 87 58.64 11.10 9.56
N GLU A 88 57.97 11.91 10.38
CA GLU A 88 58.19 13.36 10.54
C GLU A 88 57.62 14.21 9.38
N GLY A 89 56.48 14.84 9.66
CA GLY A 89 56.09 16.18 9.22
C GLY A 89 55.91 16.49 7.73
N GLN A 90 54.68 16.34 7.24
CA GLN A 90 54.11 17.22 6.21
C GLN A 90 52.59 17.29 6.39
N ASP A 91 52.10 18.37 6.99
CA ASP A 91 50.67 18.72 7.07
C ASP A 91 50.14 19.04 5.66
N PRO A 92 49.14 18.31 5.13
CA PRO A 92 48.30 18.84 4.07
C PRO A 92 47.14 19.62 4.71
N GLY A 93 47.08 20.91 4.35
CA GLY A 93 46.12 21.94 4.75
C GLY A 93 44.83 21.49 5.43
N SER A 94 44.55 22.13 6.57
CA SER A 94 43.31 22.06 7.33
C SER A 94 42.09 22.38 6.46
N VAL A 95 41.51 21.35 5.86
CA VAL A 95 40.19 21.41 5.26
C VAL A 95 39.21 21.76 6.38
N SER A 96 38.51 22.89 6.22
CA SER A 96 37.63 23.46 7.24
C SER A 96 36.60 22.42 7.69
N THR A 97 36.23 22.40 8.97
CA THR A 97 35.10 21.59 9.47
C THR A 97 33.82 21.85 8.68
N PHE A 98 33.70 23.06 8.11
CA PHE A 98 32.66 23.43 7.16
C PHE A 98 32.76 22.69 5.83
N ASP A 99 33.96 22.52 5.27
CA ASP A 99 34.16 21.75 4.04
C ASP A 99 33.88 20.26 4.28
N HIS A 100 34.22 19.74 5.46
CA HIS A 100 33.83 18.39 5.87
C HIS A 100 32.30 18.25 6.00
N PHE A 101 31.62 19.28 6.51
CA PHE A 101 30.16 19.34 6.60
C PHE A 101 29.48 19.45 5.23
N VAL A 102 30.04 20.24 4.32
CA VAL A 102 29.55 20.38 2.94
C VAL A 102 29.80 19.11 2.13
N LEU A 103 30.97 18.47 2.28
CA LEU A 103 31.24 17.15 1.69
C LEU A 103 30.31 16.09 2.28
N TRP A 104 30.09 16.09 3.59
CA TRP A 104 29.18 15.15 4.26
C TRP A 104 27.72 15.39 3.82
N GLY A 105 27.28 16.64 3.70
CA GLY A 105 25.95 17.00 3.20
C GLY A 105 25.76 16.61 1.73
N ARG A 106 26.77 16.82 0.88
CA ARG A 106 26.76 16.39 -0.53
C ARG A 106 26.77 14.87 -0.67
N THR A 107 27.62 14.17 0.07
CA THR A 107 27.70 12.69 0.02
C THR A 107 26.47 12.02 0.63
N THR A 108 25.85 12.62 1.64
CA THR A 108 24.61 12.12 2.25
C THR A 108 23.41 12.39 1.35
N ALA A 109 23.32 13.56 0.72
CA ALA A 109 22.31 13.84 -0.29
C ALA A 109 22.48 12.95 -1.53
N GLN A 110 23.71 12.73 -2.00
CA GLN A 110 24.01 11.80 -3.09
C GLN A 110 23.69 10.36 -2.73
N LYS A 111 23.97 9.90 -1.50
CA LYS A 111 23.55 8.58 -1.02
C LYS A 111 22.03 8.48 -0.95
N ALA A 112 21.33 9.48 -0.43
CA ALA A 112 19.87 9.47 -0.36
C ALA A 112 19.20 9.50 -1.75
N ILE A 113 19.75 10.30 -2.67
CA ILE A 113 19.33 10.34 -4.09
C ILE A 113 19.64 9.02 -4.78
N SER A 114 20.83 8.46 -4.54
CA SER A 114 21.25 7.15 -5.02
C SER A 114 20.33 6.05 -4.51
N TYR A 115 19.97 6.02 -3.22
CA TYR A 115 18.99 5.06 -2.69
C TYR A 115 17.56 5.29 -3.22
N MET A 116 17.14 6.54 -3.46
CA MET A 116 15.86 6.83 -4.13
C MET A 116 15.86 6.41 -5.61
N THR A 117 17.02 6.34 -6.26
CA THR A 117 17.15 5.80 -7.64
C THR A 117 17.46 4.30 -7.68
N LEU A 118 17.99 3.71 -6.60
CA LEU A 118 18.39 2.29 -6.50
C LEU A 118 17.32 1.35 -5.95
N SER A 119 16.20 1.82 -5.39
CA SER A 119 15.08 0.93 -5.03
C SER A 119 14.35 0.32 -6.25
N VAL A 120 14.82 0.58 -7.48
CA VAL A 120 14.26 0.05 -8.74
C VAL A 120 15.23 -0.85 -9.52
N ALA A 121 16.49 -1.04 -9.11
CA ALA A 121 17.44 -1.79 -9.94
C ALA A 121 18.32 -2.77 -9.14
N GLN A 122 18.08 -4.06 -9.35
CA GLN A 122 19.09 -5.09 -9.10
C GLN A 122 20.23 -4.98 -10.13
N ASN A 123 21.45 -4.94 -9.58
CA ASN A 123 22.80 -5.05 -10.14
C ASN A 123 23.00 -5.09 -11.67
N GLY A 124 23.68 -4.05 -12.18
CA GLY A 124 24.30 -3.97 -13.51
C GLY A 124 24.11 -2.59 -14.15
N HIS A 125 25.17 -1.78 -14.16
CA HIS A 125 25.30 -0.43 -14.78
C HIS A 125 24.07 0.50 -14.68
N PRO A 126 23.79 1.11 -13.51
CA PRO A 126 22.58 1.89 -13.25
C PRO A 126 22.45 3.19 -14.08
N GLN A 127 23.58 3.80 -14.44
CA GLN A 127 23.58 5.15 -15.00
C GLN A 127 23.17 5.18 -16.48
N GLU A 128 23.71 4.29 -17.32
CA GLU A 128 23.28 4.14 -18.72
C GLU A 128 21.80 3.71 -18.84
N LYS A 129 21.35 2.79 -17.96
CA LYS A 129 19.95 2.35 -17.93
C LYS A 129 18.99 3.49 -17.57
N LEU A 130 19.36 4.36 -16.64
CA LEU A 130 18.49 5.45 -16.20
C LEU A 130 18.42 6.58 -17.23
N GLU A 131 19.53 6.94 -17.86
CA GLU A 131 19.55 7.89 -18.98
C GLU A 131 18.74 7.37 -20.18
N HIS A 132 18.83 6.06 -20.45
CA HIS A 132 18.03 5.39 -21.46
C HIS A 132 16.52 5.44 -21.15
N VAL A 133 16.11 5.12 -19.91
CA VAL A 133 14.70 5.21 -19.49
C VAL A 133 14.20 6.66 -19.51
N ALA A 134 15.00 7.62 -19.09
CA ALA A 134 14.62 9.04 -19.16
C ALA A 134 14.46 9.52 -20.60
N GLY A 135 15.30 9.05 -21.52
CA GLY A 135 15.15 9.30 -22.95
C GLY A 135 13.88 8.69 -23.54
N ILE A 136 13.56 7.45 -23.17
CA ILE A 136 12.33 6.75 -23.60
C ILE A 136 11.08 7.43 -23.02
N MET A 137 11.09 7.73 -21.72
CA MET A 137 9.96 8.27 -20.97
C MET A 137 9.96 9.80 -20.94
N LYS A 138 10.55 10.45 -21.94
CA LYS A 138 10.67 11.91 -22.06
C LYS A 138 9.34 12.64 -21.85
N TYR A 139 8.23 12.03 -22.29
CA TYR A 139 6.87 12.59 -22.20
C TYR A 139 6.06 12.02 -21.03
N GLY A 140 6.70 11.29 -20.12
CA GLY A 140 6.08 10.67 -18.95
C GLY A 140 5.45 9.31 -19.22
N PHE A 141 5.07 8.63 -18.14
CA PHE A 141 4.38 7.35 -18.19
C PHE A 141 2.90 7.55 -18.57
N PRO A 142 2.40 6.90 -19.63
CA PRO A 142 0.99 7.03 -20.06
C PRO A 142 -0.02 6.56 -19.01
N GLY A 143 0.39 5.67 -18.10
CA GLY A 143 -0.44 5.19 -17.03
C GLY A 143 0.37 4.40 -16.00
N MET A 144 -0.09 4.49 -14.76
CA MET A 144 0.23 3.63 -13.63
C MET A 144 -1.09 3.43 -12.88
N ASP A 145 -1.18 2.43 -12.00
CA ASP A 145 -2.36 2.25 -11.15
C ASP A 145 -2.58 3.50 -10.28
N ASP A 146 -3.79 4.03 -10.30
CA ASP A 146 -4.15 5.30 -9.66
C ASP A 146 -4.64 5.05 -8.23
N ILE A 147 -3.72 5.10 -7.27
CA ILE A 147 -4.02 4.85 -5.85
C ILE A 147 -4.54 6.11 -5.18
N HIS A 148 -5.75 6.02 -4.62
CA HIS A 148 -6.39 7.08 -3.84
C HIS A 148 -6.52 6.65 -2.38
N VAL A 149 -6.04 7.51 -1.47
CA VAL A 149 -6.09 7.29 -0.02
C VAL A 149 -7.19 8.16 0.58
N TYR A 150 -8.18 7.52 1.16
CA TYR A 150 -9.27 8.15 1.90
C TYR A 150 -9.08 7.94 3.40
N LYS A 151 -9.97 8.46 4.23
CA LYS A 151 -9.80 8.41 5.69
C LYS A 151 -9.82 6.98 6.26
N ASN A 152 -10.58 6.09 5.64
CA ASN A 152 -10.87 4.76 6.20
C ASN A 152 -10.76 3.62 5.18
N PHE A 153 -10.52 3.94 3.91
CA PHE A 153 -10.22 2.95 2.88
C PHE A 153 -9.20 3.52 1.89
N VAL A 154 -8.53 2.62 1.20
CA VAL A 154 -7.64 2.92 0.07
C VAL A 154 -8.20 2.21 -1.15
N LEU A 155 -8.15 2.83 -2.32
CA LEU A 155 -8.52 2.15 -3.56
C LEU A 155 -7.53 2.42 -4.68
N SER A 156 -7.48 1.49 -5.63
CA SER A 156 -6.90 1.71 -6.95
C SER A 156 -8.03 1.93 -7.94
N TYR A 157 -7.95 2.96 -8.79
CA TYR A 157 -9.02 3.36 -9.70
C TYR A 157 -8.72 3.03 -11.16
N ASP A 158 -9.68 2.38 -11.82
CA ASP A 158 -9.62 2.10 -13.26
C ASP A 158 -10.26 3.26 -14.04
N ARG A 159 -9.43 4.13 -14.60
CA ARG A 159 -9.90 5.28 -15.40
C ARG A 159 -10.61 4.86 -16.69
N ARG A 160 -10.30 3.69 -17.25
CA ARG A 160 -10.90 3.19 -18.49
C ARG A 160 -12.31 2.68 -18.22
N ASN A 161 -12.46 1.86 -17.18
CA ASN A 161 -13.75 1.25 -16.82
C ASN A 161 -14.60 2.15 -15.89
N ARG A 162 -13.99 3.20 -15.34
CA ARG A 162 -14.59 4.23 -14.47
C ARG A 162 -15.17 3.66 -13.18
N ILE A 163 -14.48 2.65 -12.66
CA ILE A 163 -14.80 1.89 -11.44
C ILE A 163 -13.48 1.60 -10.69
N ALA A 164 -13.55 1.17 -9.43
CA ALA A 164 -12.35 0.73 -8.72
C ALA A 164 -11.79 -0.57 -9.30
N HIS A 165 -10.47 -0.76 -9.30
CA HIS A 165 -9.84 -2.08 -9.42
C HIS A 165 -10.05 -2.89 -8.15
N TRP A 166 -9.79 -2.26 -7.00
CA TRP A 166 -9.99 -2.82 -5.67
C TRP A 166 -10.10 -1.69 -4.65
N VAL A 167 -10.75 -1.98 -3.53
CA VAL A 167 -10.85 -1.15 -2.35
C VAL A 167 -10.44 -1.97 -1.13
N CYS A 168 -9.54 -1.44 -0.32
CA CYS A 168 -9.10 -2.02 0.94
C CYS A 168 -9.63 -1.18 2.10
N GLU A 169 -10.33 -1.80 3.04
CA GLU A 169 -10.84 -1.17 4.26
C GLU A 169 -10.41 -1.92 5.52
N HIS A 170 -10.22 -1.18 6.61
CA HIS A 170 -10.00 -1.76 7.95
C HIS A 170 -11.21 -1.49 8.83
N VAL A 171 -12.04 -2.51 9.02
CA VAL A 171 -13.29 -2.44 9.78
C VAL A 171 -12.99 -2.76 11.24
N ARG A 172 -13.25 -1.82 12.14
CA ARG A 172 -13.03 -1.95 13.60
C ARG A 172 -14.35 -2.01 14.36
N ASP A 173 -14.43 -2.86 15.36
CA ASP A 173 -15.54 -2.99 16.31
C ASP A 173 -15.98 -1.66 16.92
N GLU A 174 -15.03 -0.81 17.34
CA GLU A 174 -15.27 0.49 17.97
C GLU A 174 -16.25 1.37 17.17
N CYS A 175 -16.05 1.43 15.85
CA CYS A 175 -16.92 2.20 14.95
C CYS A 175 -18.27 1.51 14.71
N LEU A 176 -18.32 0.18 14.85
CA LEU A 176 -19.55 -0.59 14.71
C LEU A 176 -20.42 -0.57 15.97
N MET A 177 -19.85 -0.34 17.15
CA MET A 177 -20.61 -0.24 18.41
C MET A 177 -21.19 1.16 18.65
N SER A 178 -20.64 2.18 18.01
CA SER A 178 -21.14 3.56 18.08
C SER A 178 -21.80 4.00 16.77
N ARG A 179 -22.66 5.04 16.83
CA ARG A 179 -23.28 5.64 15.65
C ARG A 179 -23.39 7.15 15.82
N ASP A 180 -22.89 7.90 14.84
CA ASP A 180 -23.17 9.33 14.69
C ASP A 180 -24.58 9.48 14.10
N GLN A 181 -25.45 10.22 14.78
CA GLN A 181 -26.85 10.44 14.36
C GLN A 181 -26.97 10.99 12.93
N ARG A 182 -25.98 11.76 12.46
CA ARG A 182 -25.95 12.30 11.10
C ARG A 182 -25.88 11.21 10.02
N THR A 183 -25.35 10.04 10.35
CA THR A 183 -25.24 8.89 9.42
C THR A 183 -26.57 8.15 9.20
N LEU A 184 -27.61 8.47 9.96
CA LEU A 184 -28.96 7.97 9.70
C LEU A 184 -29.56 8.59 8.44
N ASN A 185 -29.18 9.84 8.14
CA ASN A 185 -29.62 10.57 6.96
C ASN A 185 -28.71 10.23 5.78
N LYS A 186 -29.07 9.19 5.03
CA LYS A 186 -28.32 8.75 3.86
C LYS A 186 -28.43 9.78 2.72
N PRO A 187 -27.33 10.11 2.03
CA PRO A 187 -27.38 10.92 0.82
C PRO A 187 -28.31 10.34 -0.23
N ASN A 188 -29.08 11.22 -0.89
CA ASN A 188 -29.94 10.83 -2.01
C ASN A 188 -29.17 10.60 -3.32
N ALA A 189 -27.92 11.06 -3.39
CA ALA A 189 -27.05 10.96 -4.55
C ALA A 189 -25.61 10.64 -4.14
N TYR A 190 -24.88 10.00 -5.05
CA TYR A 190 -23.44 9.81 -4.95
C TYR A 190 -22.70 11.12 -5.19
N ILE A 191 -21.50 11.22 -4.62
CA ILE A 191 -20.69 12.44 -4.60
C ILE A 191 -19.60 12.31 -5.67
N ALA A 192 -19.37 13.37 -6.45
CA ALA A 192 -18.26 13.41 -7.39
C ALA A 192 -16.92 13.42 -6.64
N ASP A 193 -15.94 12.67 -7.13
CA ASP A 193 -14.60 12.72 -6.57
C ASP A 193 -13.76 13.76 -7.31
N THR A 194 -13.32 14.80 -6.59
CA THR A 194 -12.47 15.86 -7.15
C THR A 194 -11.04 15.41 -7.45
N ALA A 195 -10.59 14.29 -6.86
CA ALA A 195 -9.26 13.75 -7.11
C ALA A 195 -9.15 13.07 -8.48
N ILE A 196 -10.28 12.66 -9.07
CA ILE A 196 -10.34 11.97 -10.35
C ILE A 196 -10.84 12.98 -11.40
N PRO A 197 -10.13 13.18 -12.53
CA PRO A 197 -10.61 14.04 -13.59
C PRO A 197 -12.00 13.63 -14.07
N ALA A 198 -12.89 14.59 -14.27
CA ALA A 198 -14.29 14.33 -14.61
C ALA A 198 -14.48 13.49 -15.89
N THR A 199 -13.53 13.53 -16.83
CA THR A 199 -13.52 12.70 -18.04
C THR A 199 -13.38 11.20 -17.77
N PHE A 200 -12.80 10.85 -16.62
CA PHE A 200 -12.57 9.47 -16.17
C PHE A 200 -13.47 9.06 -15.01
N SER A 201 -14.37 9.93 -14.55
CA SER A 201 -15.30 9.61 -13.46
C SER A 201 -16.68 9.26 -13.99
N ALA A 202 -17.34 8.29 -13.37
CA ALA A 202 -18.77 8.08 -13.51
C ALA A 202 -19.57 9.24 -12.88
N ASN A 203 -20.82 9.41 -13.30
CA ASN A 203 -21.76 10.32 -12.65
C ASN A 203 -23.19 9.76 -12.62
N MET A 204 -24.09 10.49 -11.96
CA MET A 204 -25.47 10.02 -11.73
C MET A 204 -26.28 9.82 -13.02
N ARG A 205 -25.94 10.54 -14.10
CA ARG A 205 -26.62 10.39 -15.40
C ARG A 205 -26.32 9.04 -16.04
N ASP A 206 -25.17 8.42 -15.73
CA ASP A 206 -24.79 7.11 -16.27
C ASP A 206 -25.67 5.97 -15.70
N PHE A 207 -26.20 6.16 -14.49
CA PHE A 207 -27.09 5.19 -13.84
C PHE A 207 -28.57 5.43 -14.19
N LYS A 208 -28.91 6.60 -14.72
CA LYS A 208 -30.28 6.97 -15.04
C LYS A 208 -30.80 6.09 -16.18
N ASN A 209 -32.02 5.58 -16.02
CA ASN A 209 -32.68 4.68 -16.99
C ASN A 209 -31.91 3.37 -17.24
N THR A 210 -31.14 2.91 -16.26
CA THR A 210 -30.51 1.58 -16.28
C THR A 210 -31.09 0.70 -15.18
N ASP A 211 -31.01 -0.62 -15.35
CA ASP A 211 -31.40 -1.59 -14.30
C ASP A 211 -30.34 -1.73 -13.20
N TRP A 212 -29.15 -1.15 -13.43
CA TRP A 212 -28.01 -1.18 -12.51
C TRP A 212 -28.15 -0.12 -11.42
N VAL A 213 -27.75 -0.48 -10.21
CA VAL A 213 -27.67 0.44 -9.08
C VAL A 213 -26.22 0.57 -8.64
N GLY A 214 -25.88 1.64 -7.91
CA GLY A 214 -24.52 1.77 -7.37
C GLY A 214 -24.31 0.87 -6.16
N GLY A 215 -23.33 -0.02 -6.28
CA GLY A 215 -22.80 -0.85 -5.20
C GLY A 215 -21.57 -0.19 -4.61
N HIS A 216 -21.52 -0.09 -3.29
CA HIS A 216 -20.34 0.42 -2.58
C HIS A 216 -19.35 -0.72 -2.41
N MET A 217 -18.07 -0.52 -2.76
CA MET A 217 -17.05 -1.53 -2.50
C MET A 217 -16.64 -1.49 -1.02
N ALA A 218 -16.35 -0.30 -0.50
CA ALA A 218 -16.32 -0.02 0.94
C ALA A 218 -17.71 0.44 1.42
N SER A 219 -18.36 -0.33 2.28
CA SER A 219 -19.73 -0.05 2.71
C SER A 219 -19.78 1.15 3.67
N PRO A 220 -20.64 2.17 3.45
CA PRO A 220 -20.76 3.30 4.37
C PRO A 220 -21.19 2.88 5.78
N GLN A 221 -21.88 1.74 5.94
CA GLN A 221 -22.29 1.24 7.25
C GLN A 221 -21.11 0.80 8.12
N ASN A 222 -19.95 0.51 7.53
CA ASN A 222 -18.73 0.20 8.27
C ASN A 222 -18.15 1.45 8.97
N TYR A 223 -18.63 2.64 8.61
CA TYR A 223 -18.16 3.93 9.10
C TYR A 223 -19.25 4.75 9.80
N LYS A 224 -20.30 4.09 10.30
CA LYS A 224 -21.47 4.76 10.91
C LYS A 224 -21.16 5.61 12.16
N CYS A 225 -19.98 5.45 12.76
CA CYS A 225 -19.53 6.26 13.89
C CYS A 225 -19.10 7.69 13.50
N ASP A 226 -18.81 7.95 12.21
CA ASP A 226 -18.26 9.22 11.75
C ASP A 226 -18.89 9.62 10.41
N SER A 227 -19.67 10.69 10.42
CA SER A 227 -20.35 11.20 9.23
C SER A 227 -19.42 11.58 8.07
N VAL A 228 -18.19 12.01 8.33
CA VAL A 228 -17.26 12.37 7.24
C VAL A 228 -16.77 11.12 6.54
N LYS A 229 -16.37 10.10 7.30
CA LYS A 229 -15.95 8.79 6.75
C LYS A 229 -17.11 8.10 6.03
N PHE A 230 -18.32 8.22 6.58
CA PHE A 230 -19.55 7.73 5.98
C PHE A 230 -19.81 8.37 4.60
N LEU A 231 -19.73 9.70 4.49
CA LEU A 231 -19.95 10.42 3.24
C LEU A 231 -18.85 10.14 2.21
N GLU A 232 -17.62 9.91 2.64
CA GLU A 232 -16.52 9.58 1.75
C GLU A 232 -16.74 8.27 0.99
N ALA A 233 -17.40 7.28 1.62
CA ALA A 233 -17.81 6.05 0.94
C ALA A 233 -18.86 6.29 -0.18
N TYR A 234 -19.57 7.42 -0.18
CA TYR A 234 -20.52 7.78 -1.26
C TYR A 234 -19.85 8.40 -2.49
N LYS A 235 -18.52 8.56 -2.50
CA LYS A 235 -17.79 9.05 -3.69
C LYS A 235 -17.90 8.05 -4.84
N PHE A 236 -18.09 8.55 -6.07
CA PHE A 236 -18.20 7.72 -7.28
C PHE A 236 -17.01 6.79 -7.53
N SER A 237 -15.82 7.13 -7.03
CA SER A 237 -14.63 6.26 -7.07
C SER A 237 -14.86 4.89 -6.42
N ASN A 238 -15.72 4.83 -5.40
CA ASN A 238 -16.09 3.62 -4.65
C ASN A 238 -17.39 2.96 -5.17
N ILE A 239 -18.03 3.52 -6.20
CA ILE A 239 -19.33 3.04 -6.70
C ILE A 239 -19.13 2.21 -7.96
N VAL A 240 -19.61 0.97 -7.93
CA VAL A 240 -19.55 0.05 -9.06
C VAL A 240 -20.96 -0.43 -9.43
N PRO A 241 -21.31 -0.59 -10.71
CA PRO A 241 -22.65 -1.03 -11.12
C PRO A 241 -22.93 -2.47 -10.64
N ILE A 242 -23.95 -2.63 -9.81
CA ILE A 242 -24.35 -3.93 -9.24
C ILE A 242 -25.83 -4.20 -9.54
N ASN A 243 -26.16 -5.48 -9.73
CA ASN A 243 -27.54 -5.91 -9.86
C ASN A 243 -28.33 -5.61 -8.57
N ARG A 244 -29.55 -5.07 -8.69
CA ARG A 244 -30.36 -4.68 -7.53
C ARG A 244 -30.69 -5.84 -6.59
N GLY A 245 -31.01 -7.01 -7.14
CA GLY A 245 -31.31 -8.22 -6.35
C GLY A 245 -30.08 -8.67 -5.58
N LEU A 246 -28.92 -8.77 -6.26
CA LEU A 246 -27.66 -9.10 -5.62
C LEU A 246 -27.33 -8.15 -4.47
N LYS A 247 -27.41 -6.84 -4.73
CA LYS A 247 -27.11 -5.78 -3.75
C LYS A 247 -27.95 -5.90 -2.48
N ASN A 248 -29.25 -6.18 -2.62
CA ASN A 248 -30.19 -6.19 -1.50
C ASN A 248 -30.21 -7.52 -0.74
N HIS A 249 -29.63 -8.58 -1.30
CA HIS A 249 -29.63 -9.93 -0.72
C HIS A 249 -28.21 -10.38 -0.39
N ILE A 250 -27.58 -11.20 -1.24
CA ILE A 250 -26.29 -11.84 -0.96
C ILE A 250 -25.19 -10.83 -0.65
N TRP A 251 -25.09 -9.73 -1.40
CA TRP A 251 -24.07 -8.70 -1.13
C TRP A 251 -24.27 -8.03 0.23
N PHE A 252 -25.50 -7.70 0.59
CA PHE A 252 -25.83 -7.13 1.90
C PHE A 252 -25.53 -8.12 3.04
N ARG A 253 -25.82 -9.42 2.85
CA ARG A 253 -25.48 -10.47 3.81
C ARG A 253 -23.96 -10.60 3.98
N LEU A 254 -23.21 -10.54 2.90
CA LEU A 254 -21.74 -10.58 2.93
C LEU A 254 -21.16 -9.33 3.63
N GLU A 255 -21.74 -8.14 3.41
CA GLU A 255 -21.37 -6.95 4.16
C GLU A 255 -21.71 -7.05 5.66
N ASN A 256 -22.82 -7.70 6.03
CA ASN A 256 -23.15 -7.96 7.43
C ASN A 256 -22.15 -8.95 8.05
N TYR A 257 -21.81 -10.03 7.34
CA TYR A 257 -20.85 -11.00 7.79
C TYR A 257 -19.49 -10.35 8.10
N VAL A 258 -19.00 -9.46 7.24
CA VAL A 258 -17.79 -8.65 7.54
C VAL A 258 -17.90 -7.91 8.88
N ARG A 259 -19.05 -7.29 9.17
CA ARG A 259 -19.27 -6.56 10.42
C ARG A 259 -19.38 -7.48 11.62
N GLU A 260 -19.99 -8.65 11.47
CA GLU A 260 -20.06 -9.67 12.51
C GLU A 260 -18.65 -10.16 12.87
N MET A 261 -17.83 -10.49 11.86
CA MET A 261 -16.42 -10.86 12.05
C MET A 261 -15.62 -9.74 12.72
N ALA A 262 -15.85 -8.48 12.32
CA ALA A 262 -15.21 -7.34 12.96
C ALA A 262 -15.60 -7.18 14.43
N LEU A 263 -16.83 -7.51 14.82
CA LEU A 263 -17.29 -7.47 16.21
C LEU A 263 -16.74 -8.64 17.04
N GLU A 264 -16.61 -9.82 16.43
CA GLU A 264 -16.12 -11.03 17.10
C GLU A 264 -14.60 -11.00 17.32
N TYR A 265 -13.83 -10.67 16.28
CA TYR A 265 -12.36 -10.61 16.32
C TYR A 265 -11.84 -9.19 16.60
N GLY A 266 -12.75 -8.23 16.79
CA GLY A 266 -12.49 -6.84 17.07
C GLY A 266 -11.99 -5.99 15.89
N SER A 267 -11.34 -6.58 14.88
CA SER A 267 -11.17 -5.91 13.59
C SER A 267 -10.88 -6.88 12.44
N VAL A 268 -11.21 -6.47 11.22
CA VAL A 268 -10.89 -7.22 9.98
C VAL A 268 -10.44 -6.27 8.88
N HIS A 269 -9.51 -6.75 8.04
CA HIS A 269 -9.14 -6.09 6.80
C HIS A 269 -9.92 -6.71 5.65
N VAL A 270 -10.43 -5.89 4.74
CA VAL A 270 -11.27 -6.37 3.65
C VAL A 270 -10.84 -5.75 2.34
N TYR A 271 -10.50 -6.61 1.37
CA TYR A 271 -10.34 -6.23 -0.03
C TYR A 271 -11.63 -6.53 -0.77
N THR A 272 -12.10 -5.57 -1.57
CA THR A 272 -13.33 -5.71 -2.35
C THR A 272 -13.12 -5.13 -3.74
N GLY A 273 -13.59 -5.82 -4.78
CA GLY A 273 -13.49 -5.27 -6.13
C GLY A 273 -14.32 -6.00 -7.18
N PRO A 274 -14.46 -5.39 -8.37
CA PRO A 274 -15.08 -6.02 -9.53
C PRO A 274 -14.16 -7.03 -10.22
N MET A 275 -14.76 -7.98 -10.94
CA MET A 275 -14.07 -8.93 -11.82
C MET A 275 -14.80 -9.12 -13.15
N PHE A 276 -14.01 -9.36 -14.19
CA PHE A 276 -14.47 -9.61 -15.56
C PHE A 276 -14.06 -11.01 -16.00
N MET A 277 -14.88 -12.00 -15.62
CA MET A 277 -14.60 -13.41 -15.82
C MET A 277 -14.77 -13.82 -17.29
N PRO A 278 -13.86 -14.63 -17.85
CA PRO A 278 -13.99 -15.14 -19.20
C PRO A 278 -15.10 -16.19 -19.27
N GLN A 279 -15.85 -16.16 -20.37
CA GLN A 279 -16.89 -17.13 -20.70
C GLN A 279 -16.48 -17.89 -21.95
N ARG A 280 -16.67 -19.22 -21.92
CA ARG A 280 -16.38 -20.09 -23.06
C ARG A 280 -17.50 -19.95 -24.09
N ILE A 281 -17.17 -19.46 -25.30
CA ILE A 281 -18.13 -19.36 -26.41
C ILE A 281 -18.18 -20.68 -27.19
N THR A 282 -17.01 -21.27 -27.47
CA THR A 282 -16.87 -22.55 -28.19
C THR A 282 -15.79 -23.39 -27.52
N PHE A 283 -15.60 -24.65 -27.94
CA PHE A 283 -14.68 -25.59 -27.32
C PHE A 283 -13.25 -25.04 -27.11
N ARG A 284 -12.75 -24.13 -27.97
CA ARG A 284 -11.41 -23.54 -27.88
C ARG A 284 -11.37 -22.02 -27.74
N ASN A 285 -12.52 -21.33 -27.72
CA ASN A 285 -12.55 -19.87 -27.70
C ASN A 285 -13.21 -19.35 -26.42
N TRP A 286 -12.47 -18.50 -25.72
CA TRP A 286 -12.91 -17.77 -24.54
C TRP A 286 -13.06 -16.30 -24.87
N SER A 287 -14.03 -15.64 -24.24
CA SER A 287 -14.25 -14.20 -24.39
C SER A 287 -14.67 -13.61 -23.07
N VAL A 288 -14.27 -12.37 -22.81
CA VAL A 288 -14.81 -11.58 -21.71
C VAL A 288 -15.91 -10.68 -22.28
N ARG A 289 -17.14 -10.86 -21.82
CA ARG A 289 -18.30 -10.07 -22.25
C ARG A 289 -18.91 -9.38 -21.04
N TYR A 290 -19.04 -8.07 -21.11
CA TYR A 290 -19.62 -7.27 -20.04
C TYR A 290 -20.41 -6.10 -20.62
N HIS A 291 -21.40 -5.63 -19.86
CA HIS A 291 -22.20 -4.48 -20.27
C HIS A 291 -21.45 -3.18 -19.96
N VAL A 292 -21.72 -2.16 -20.75
CA VAL A 292 -21.18 -0.81 -20.58
C VAL A 292 -22.35 0.15 -20.62
N MET A 293 -22.46 1.00 -19.60
CA MET A 293 -23.63 1.84 -19.38
C MET A 293 -23.31 3.33 -19.34
N GLY A 294 -24.31 4.16 -19.58
CA GLY A 294 -24.19 5.61 -19.55
C GLY A 294 -23.40 6.20 -20.71
N MET A 295 -23.40 7.53 -20.81
CA MET A 295 -22.63 8.26 -21.83
C MET A 295 -21.14 8.17 -21.56
N ASN A 296 -20.76 8.03 -20.29
CA ASN A 296 -19.37 7.84 -19.92
C ASN A 296 -18.90 6.40 -20.07
N THR A 297 -19.69 5.47 -20.62
CA THR A 297 -19.23 4.09 -20.85
C THR A 297 -18.67 3.42 -19.59
N VAL A 298 -19.43 3.48 -18.48
CA VAL A 298 -19.07 2.84 -17.21
C VAL A 298 -19.20 1.33 -17.35
N ALA A 299 -18.16 0.58 -17.00
CA ALA A 299 -18.19 -0.87 -17.12
C ALA A 299 -19.05 -1.50 -16.01
N VAL A 300 -19.89 -2.46 -16.40
CA VAL A 300 -20.64 -3.30 -15.47
C VAL A 300 -19.87 -4.61 -15.28
N PRO A 301 -19.34 -4.91 -14.09
CA PRO A 301 -18.57 -6.13 -13.88
C PRO A 301 -19.44 -7.39 -13.96
N THR A 302 -18.80 -8.51 -14.30
CA THR A 302 -19.48 -9.81 -14.35
C THR A 302 -19.64 -10.44 -12.97
N HIS A 303 -18.67 -10.19 -12.09
CA HIS A 303 -18.57 -10.75 -10.75
C HIS A 303 -17.98 -9.69 -9.81
N PHE A 304 -18.12 -9.91 -8.52
CA PHE A 304 -17.42 -9.20 -7.47
C PHE A 304 -16.64 -10.19 -6.62
N PHE A 305 -15.48 -9.78 -6.13
CA PHE A 305 -14.78 -10.50 -5.07
C PHE A 305 -14.82 -9.73 -3.76
N LYS A 306 -14.69 -10.48 -2.67
CA LYS A 306 -14.37 -9.95 -1.36
C LYS A 306 -13.41 -10.90 -0.65
N ILE A 307 -12.29 -10.38 -0.17
CA ILE A 307 -11.33 -11.12 0.64
C ILE A 307 -11.35 -10.51 2.02
N ILE A 308 -11.64 -11.33 3.03
CA ILE A 308 -11.73 -10.95 4.43
C ILE A 308 -10.51 -11.54 5.13
N ILE A 309 -9.72 -10.69 5.78
CA ILE A 309 -8.53 -11.07 6.53
C ILE A 309 -8.79 -10.72 7.99
N ARG A 310 -8.74 -11.73 8.86
CA ARG A 310 -8.90 -11.57 10.30
C ARG A 310 -7.67 -12.03 11.03
N GLU A 311 -7.33 -11.31 12.08
CA GLU A 311 -6.28 -11.69 13.03
C GLU A 311 -6.98 -12.08 14.33
N ASP A 312 -6.64 -13.24 14.88
CA ASP A 312 -7.17 -13.62 16.19
C ASP A 312 -6.46 -12.81 17.28
N ARG A 313 -7.22 -12.12 18.12
CA ARG A 313 -6.67 -11.30 19.21
C ARG A 313 -6.06 -12.14 20.33
N PHE A 314 -6.51 -13.39 20.48
CA PHE A 314 -6.17 -14.23 21.62
C PHE A 314 -5.20 -15.36 21.27
N ASN A 315 -5.07 -15.70 19.99
CA ASN A 315 -4.17 -16.73 19.51
C ASN A 315 -3.10 -16.10 18.62
N SER A 316 -1.83 -16.36 18.89
CA SER A 316 -0.69 -15.85 18.08
C SER A 316 -0.56 -16.56 16.72
N GLU A 317 -1.66 -17.14 16.24
CA GLU A 317 -1.74 -17.81 14.95
C GLU A 317 -1.74 -16.80 13.81
N LEU A 318 -1.50 -17.34 12.62
CA LEU A 318 -1.40 -16.56 11.39
C LEU A 318 -2.77 -16.01 10.99
N PRO A 319 -2.82 -14.88 10.27
CA PRO A 319 -4.09 -14.32 9.83
C PRO A 319 -4.89 -15.36 9.04
N ILE A 320 -6.20 -15.41 9.22
CA ILE A 320 -7.08 -16.27 8.43
C ILE A 320 -7.65 -15.41 7.30
N MET A 321 -7.60 -15.94 6.08
CA MET A 321 -8.15 -15.28 4.89
C MET A 321 -9.29 -16.08 4.29
N GLU A 322 -10.42 -15.41 4.04
CA GLU A 322 -11.58 -15.97 3.36
C GLU A 322 -11.87 -15.19 2.07
N GLY A 323 -11.85 -15.89 0.94
CA GLY A 323 -12.18 -15.34 -0.37
C GLY A 323 -13.61 -15.68 -0.78
N TYR A 324 -14.36 -14.69 -1.27
CA TYR A 324 -15.71 -14.85 -1.80
C TYR A 324 -15.77 -14.29 -3.22
N VAL A 325 -16.39 -15.03 -4.15
CA VAL A 325 -16.69 -14.56 -5.51
C VAL A 325 -18.19 -14.69 -5.79
N VAL A 326 -18.83 -13.59 -6.15
CA VAL A 326 -20.28 -13.54 -6.36
C VAL A 326 -20.60 -13.02 -7.76
N PRO A 327 -21.44 -13.72 -8.56
CA PRO A 327 -21.80 -13.26 -9.90
C PRO A 327 -22.74 -12.05 -9.83
N ASN A 328 -22.50 -11.04 -10.67
CA ASN A 328 -23.28 -9.80 -10.78
C ASN A 328 -24.59 -10.02 -11.56
N THR A 329 -25.40 -10.96 -11.10
CA THR A 329 -26.66 -11.39 -11.72
C THR A 329 -27.70 -11.68 -10.64
N TYR A 330 -28.88 -12.15 -11.05
CA TYR A 330 -29.84 -12.70 -10.12
C TYR A 330 -29.29 -13.98 -9.49
N VAL A 331 -29.28 -14.01 -8.16
CA VAL A 331 -28.88 -15.15 -7.35
C VAL A 331 -30.00 -15.38 -6.35
N ASP A 332 -30.30 -16.65 -6.06
CA ASP A 332 -31.28 -16.99 -5.04
C ASP A 332 -30.89 -16.35 -3.70
N LYS A 333 -31.83 -15.61 -3.11
CA LYS A 333 -31.62 -14.87 -1.85
C LYS A 333 -31.34 -15.81 -0.67
N ASP A 334 -31.83 -17.05 -0.75
CA ASP A 334 -31.78 -18.04 0.32
C ASP A 334 -30.50 -18.92 0.24
N MET A 335 -29.67 -18.72 -0.81
CA MET A 335 -28.40 -19.42 -0.96
C MET A 335 -27.44 -19.08 0.18
N ASP A 336 -26.70 -20.08 0.66
CA ASP A 336 -25.72 -19.88 1.73
C ASP A 336 -24.50 -19.08 1.23
N LEU A 337 -23.91 -18.24 2.10
CA LEU A 337 -22.71 -17.48 1.78
C LEU A 337 -21.52 -18.40 1.47
N ARG A 338 -21.49 -19.59 2.09
CA ARG A 338 -20.46 -20.62 1.86
C ARG A 338 -20.39 -21.09 0.41
N SER A 339 -21.51 -21.03 -0.32
CA SER A 339 -21.55 -21.38 -1.75
C SER A 339 -20.75 -20.44 -2.64
N PHE A 340 -20.37 -19.26 -2.12
CA PHE A 340 -19.55 -18.27 -2.83
C PHE A 340 -18.10 -18.28 -2.38
N LEU A 341 -17.70 -19.18 -1.47
CA LEU A 341 -16.30 -19.34 -1.08
C LEU A 341 -15.48 -19.70 -2.31
N SER A 342 -14.31 -19.09 -2.43
CA SER A 342 -13.41 -19.27 -3.57
C SER A 342 -11.97 -19.18 -3.12
N ASP A 343 -11.10 -19.88 -3.85
CA ASP A 343 -9.66 -19.80 -3.61
C ASP A 343 -9.16 -18.39 -3.92
N ILE A 344 -8.36 -17.84 -3.02
CA ILE A 344 -7.75 -16.52 -3.19
C ILE A 344 -6.83 -16.50 -4.40
N ARG A 345 -6.17 -17.62 -4.73
CA ARG A 345 -5.34 -17.75 -5.94
C ARG A 345 -6.14 -17.57 -7.22
N ASP A 346 -7.36 -18.07 -7.25
CA ASP A 346 -8.25 -17.88 -8.40
C ASP A 346 -8.68 -16.41 -8.48
N ILE A 347 -9.01 -15.79 -7.34
CA ILE A 347 -9.33 -14.35 -7.29
C ILE A 347 -8.16 -13.52 -7.82
N GLU A 348 -6.94 -13.79 -7.36
CA GLU A 348 -5.72 -13.12 -7.84
C GLU A 348 -5.50 -13.30 -9.34
N HIS A 349 -5.63 -14.53 -9.84
CA HIS A 349 -5.46 -14.85 -11.24
C HIS A 349 -6.44 -14.08 -12.12
N PHE A 350 -7.73 -14.08 -11.77
CA PHE A 350 -8.77 -13.45 -12.58
C PHE A 350 -8.91 -11.94 -12.36
N ALA A 351 -8.56 -11.43 -11.19
CA ALA A 351 -8.52 -10.00 -10.92
C ALA A 351 -7.22 -9.33 -11.40
N GLY A 352 -6.16 -10.12 -11.63
CA GLY A 352 -4.83 -9.58 -11.95
C GLY A 352 -4.18 -8.87 -10.76
N LEU A 353 -4.50 -9.30 -9.54
CA LEU A 353 -4.06 -8.68 -8.29
C LEU A 353 -3.24 -9.68 -7.47
N LYS A 354 -2.51 -9.17 -6.49
CA LYS A 354 -1.85 -10.00 -5.47
C LYS A 354 -2.24 -9.50 -4.08
N PHE A 355 -2.69 -10.41 -3.24
CA PHE A 355 -3.01 -10.16 -1.85
C PHE A 355 -1.96 -10.87 -0.98
N CYS A 356 -1.33 -10.12 -0.07
CA CYS A 356 -0.26 -10.60 0.82
C CYS A 356 0.93 -11.24 0.06
N ASP A 357 1.90 -10.41 -0.36
CA ASP A 357 3.16 -10.87 -0.99
C ASP A 357 4.25 -11.09 0.08
N GLY A 358 5.04 -12.17 -0.03
CA GLY A 358 6.16 -12.47 0.86
C GLY A 358 5.96 -13.62 1.86
N GLN A 359 6.86 -13.76 2.85
CA GLN A 359 6.94 -14.90 3.79
C GLN A 359 5.66 -15.18 4.60
N GLN A 360 4.74 -14.21 4.71
CA GLN A 360 3.46 -14.41 5.37
C GLN A 360 2.57 -15.39 4.59
N ARG A 361 2.67 -15.45 3.25
CA ARG A 361 1.78 -16.26 2.41
C ARG A 361 1.93 -17.76 2.64
N ASP A 362 3.16 -18.25 2.82
CA ASP A 362 3.43 -19.67 3.07
C ASP A 362 2.94 -20.15 4.44
N GLN A 363 2.56 -19.19 5.30
CA GLN A 363 2.14 -19.41 6.67
C GLN A 363 0.62 -19.23 6.83
N LEU A 364 -0.10 -18.64 5.87
CA LEU A 364 -1.55 -18.41 5.98
C LEU A 364 -2.30 -19.73 5.78
N ASP A 365 -3.15 -20.10 6.74
CA ASP A 365 -4.00 -21.28 6.63
C ASP A 365 -5.19 -20.95 5.71
N LEU A 366 -5.10 -21.38 4.45
CA LEU A 366 -6.17 -21.19 3.48
C LEU A 366 -7.23 -22.29 3.72
N PRO A 367 -8.49 -21.94 4.03
CA PRO A 367 -9.52 -22.91 4.39
C PRO A 367 -9.89 -23.86 3.23
N VAL A 368 -9.43 -23.58 2.01
CA VAL A 368 -9.59 -24.42 0.82
C VAL A 368 -8.23 -24.98 0.43
N ARG A 369 -7.97 -26.24 0.78
CA ARG A 369 -6.83 -26.98 0.20
C ARG A 369 -7.07 -27.14 -1.31
N ALA A 370 -6.04 -26.89 -2.12
CA ALA A 370 -6.07 -27.23 -3.54
C ALA A 370 -6.47 -28.71 -3.71
N PRO A 371 -7.32 -29.07 -4.70
CA PRO A 371 -7.37 -30.45 -5.13
C PRO A 371 -5.97 -30.86 -5.56
N SER A 372 -5.48 -31.96 -4.99
CA SER A 372 -4.19 -32.53 -5.33
C SER A 372 -4.28 -33.17 -6.71
N MET A 373 -3.19 -33.25 -7.48
CA MET A 373 -3.20 -33.95 -8.77
C MET A 373 -3.58 -35.44 -8.66
N SER A 374 -3.60 -36.02 -7.45
CA SER A 374 -4.16 -37.35 -7.18
C SER A 374 -5.69 -37.41 -7.20
N ASP A 375 -6.38 -36.29 -7.02
CA ASP A 375 -7.85 -36.23 -7.00
C ASP A 375 -8.44 -36.17 -8.42
N LEU A 376 -7.65 -35.79 -9.43
CA LEU A 376 -8.04 -35.72 -10.84
C LEU A 376 -7.80 -37.02 -11.62
N GLN A 377 -7.33 -38.08 -10.96
CA GLN A 377 -7.12 -39.40 -11.58
C GLN A 377 -8.19 -40.44 -11.21
N ASN A 378 -9.19 -40.06 -10.40
CA ASN A 378 -10.22 -40.98 -9.90
C ASN A 378 -11.65 -40.65 -10.34
N ASP A 379 -11.86 -39.76 -11.33
CA ASP A 379 -13.16 -39.52 -11.96
C ASP A 379 -13.16 -39.89 -13.45
#